data_AF-A0A372JMN3-F1
#
_entry.id   AF-A0A372JMN3-F1
#
_cell.length_a   1.000
_cell.length_b   1.000
_cell.length_c   1.000
_cell.angle_alpha   90.00
_cell.angle_beta   90.00
_cell.angle_gamma   90.00
#
_symmetry.space_group_name_H-M   'P 1'
#
loop_
_entity.id
_entity.type
_entity.pdbx_description
1 polymer ?
#
loop_
_entity_poly.entity_id
_entity_poly.type
_entity_poly.pdbx_seq_one_letter_code
_entity_poly.pdbx_strand_id
1 'polypeptide(L)'
;MTPDCTISVLHDVLRGYDRRFLELDRAEQDRLLDETRRFLGESGPSEETRAALPSAYRLRAFCIQRGLRDELERLIRDEAAGVAGGAVVVGGRVYAVYPYLRGVPRQDADITAEVGVDHRLDAASWKNGRLRLVGRAAVERVETRRTTVEVLLRDRDAGAEHRIAAEPTGDGGGEAFSAVADPAVLGPGRWDVHVAASALGVTREARFGGVRGPAFKLDETPRAIPLELARAVPAQEAQTATAQAAPSQAVPSQAAPAQDLEARLHLTGSGGHLTLLVGAATRPMPLRTRIRRRLAR
;
A
#
# COMPACT_ATOMS: atom_id res chain seq x y z
N MET A 1 -1.88 37.85 3.87
CA MET A 1 -2.39 36.46 4.00
C MET A 1 -1.19 35.54 4.04
N THR A 2 -1.07 34.69 5.05
CA THR A 2 -0.02 33.67 5.08
C THR A 2 -0.30 32.60 4.01
N PRO A 3 0.74 31.96 3.44
CA PRO A 3 0.57 30.95 2.39
C PRO A 3 -0.42 29.83 2.78
N ASP A 4 -0.40 29.40 4.04
CA ASP A 4 -1.31 28.38 4.57
C ASP A 4 -2.79 28.78 4.52
N CYS A 5 -3.09 30.06 4.78
CA CYS A 5 -4.46 30.57 4.72
C CYS A 5 -4.98 30.57 3.28
N THR A 6 -4.12 30.93 2.31
CA THR A 6 -4.45 30.90 0.89
C THR A 6 -4.74 29.48 0.40
N ILE A 7 -3.93 28.50 0.83
CA ILE A 7 -4.11 27.09 0.48
C ILE A 7 -5.46 26.57 0.99
N SER A 8 -5.80 26.82 2.26
CA SER A 8 -7.06 26.36 2.85
C SER A 8 -8.27 26.97 2.16
N VAL A 9 -8.26 28.28 1.90
CA VAL A 9 -9.39 28.96 1.23
C VAL A 9 -9.56 28.42 -0.18
N LEU A 10 -8.47 28.29 -0.94
CA LEU A 10 -8.55 27.79 -2.30
C LEU A 10 -9.03 26.33 -2.35
N HIS A 11 -8.55 25.50 -1.43
CA HIS A 11 -9.04 24.12 -1.26
C HIS A 11 -10.56 24.10 -1.04
N ASP A 12 -11.08 24.92 -0.12
CA ASP A 12 -12.51 24.95 0.19
C ASP A 12 -13.37 25.47 -0.96
N VAL A 13 -12.89 26.49 -1.67
CA VAL A 13 -13.55 26.99 -2.90
C VAL A 13 -13.61 25.91 -3.96
N LEU A 14 -12.48 25.25 -4.25
CA LEU A 14 -12.40 24.21 -5.28
C LEU A 14 -13.17 22.94 -4.91
N ARG A 15 -13.28 22.64 -3.61
CA ARG A 15 -14.09 21.54 -3.08
C ARG A 15 -15.58 21.72 -3.42
N GLY A 16 -16.08 22.96 -3.47
CA GLY A 16 -17.47 23.28 -3.80
C GLY A 16 -17.89 22.89 -5.22
N TYR A 17 -16.94 22.66 -6.12
CA TYR A 17 -17.18 22.13 -7.46
C TYR A 17 -17.38 20.62 -7.45
N ASP A 18 -18.40 20.15 -6.73
CA ASP A 18 -18.78 18.74 -6.64
C ASP A 18 -20.12 18.48 -7.35
N ARG A 19 -20.79 17.36 -7.03
CA ARG A 19 -22.11 17.05 -7.59
C ARG A 19 -23.14 18.17 -7.41
N ARG A 20 -23.07 18.95 -6.33
CA ARG A 20 -24.00 20.05 -6.04
C ARG A 20 -23.85 21.19 -7.04
N PHE A 21 -22.63 21.43 -7.52
CA PHE A 21 -22.41 22.40 -8.60
C PHE A 21 -23.19 22.02 -9.87
N LEU A 22 -23.30 20.72 -10.17
CA LEU A 22 -24.08 20.22 -11.30
C LEU A 22 -25.60 20.35 -11.11
N GLU A 23 -26.04 20.53 -9.86
CA GLU A 23 -27.46 20.68 -9.50
C GLU A 23 -27.92 22.15 -9.53
N LEU A 24 -26.99 23.10 -9.56
CA LEU A 24 -27.27 24.53 -9.73
C LEU A 24 -27.84 24.83 -11.13
N ASP A 25 -28.62 25.90 -11.24
CA ASP A 25 -29.04 26.37 -12.56
C ASP A 25 -27.86 26.99 -13.33
N ARG A 26 -28.05 27.18 -14.64
CA ARG A 26 -27.00 27.69 -15.53
C ARG A 26 -26.50 29.08 -15.12
N ALA A 27 -27.39 29.98 -14.70
CA ALA A 27 -27.02 31.34 -14.32
C ALA A 27 -26.23 31.37 -13.01
N GLU A 28 -26.58 30.49 -12.06
CA GLU A 28 -25.84 30.29 -10.81
C GLU A 28 -24.46 29.69 -11.05
N GLN A 29 -24.37 28.67 -11.91
CA GLN A 29 -23.08 28.09 -12.34
C GLN A 29 -22.18 29.14 -12.98
N ASP A 30 -22.73 29.94 -13.91
CA ASP A 30 -22.01 31.03 -14.58
C ASP A 30 -21.43 32.01 -13.55
N ARG A 31 -22.27 32.47 -12.63
CA ARG A 31 -21.86 33.42 -11.59
C ARG A 31 -20.74 32.85 -10.72
N LEU A 32 -20.88 31.61 -10.24
CA LEU A 32 -19.88 30.98 -9.39
C LEU A 32 -18.54 30.76 -10.13
N LEU A 33 -18.59 30.38 -11.40
CA LEU A 33 -17.40 30.22 -12.23
C LEU A 33 -16.68 31.55 -12.46
N ASP A 34 -17.42 32.61 -12.73
CA ASP A 34 -16.84 33.93 -12.95
C ASP A 34 -16.25 34.52 -11.67
N GLU A 35 -16.91 34.35 -10.54
CA GLU A 35 -16.40 34.75 -9.23
C GLU A 35 -15.10 34.00 -8.88
N THR A 36 -15.08 32.69 -9.07
CA THR A 36 -13.88 31.89 -8.80
C THR A 36 -12.77 32.16 -9.80
N ARG A 37 -13.07 32.41 -11.08
CA ARG A 37 -12.06 32.84 -12.06
C ARG A 37 -11.41 34.16 -11.63
N ARG A 38 -12.20 35.12 -11.15
CA ARG A 38 -11.67 36.40 -10.62
C ARG A 38 -10.80 36.16 -9.39
N PHE A 39 -11.21 35.26 -8.50
CA PHE A 39 -10.43 34.89 -7.31
C PHE A 39 -9.09 34.22 -7.67
N LEU A 40 -9.08 33.31 -8.65
CA LEU A 40 -7.86 32.66 -9.15
C LEU A 40 -6.92 33.64 -9.88
N GLY A 41 -7.49 34.66 -10.51
CA GLY A 41 -6.76 35.61 -11.34
C GLY A 41 -6.25 35.02 -12.65
N GLU A 42 -5.66 35.86 -13.50
CA GLU A 42 -5.16 35.43 -14.83
C GLU A 42 -3.94 34.51 -14.73
N SER A 43 -3.11 34.68 -13.69
CA SER A 43 -1.93 33.85 -13.45
C SER A 43 -2.26 32.52 -12.76
N GLY A 44 -3.44 32.40 -12.18
CA GLY A 44 -3.84 31.23 -11.39
C GLY A 44 -3.12 31.16 -10.04
N PRO A 45 -3.21 30.02 -9.32
CA PRO A 45 -2.56 29.85 -8.04
C PRO A 45 -1.02 29.90 -8.20
N SER A 46 -0.34 30.32 -7.12
CA SER A 46 1.12 30.26 -7.04
C SER A 46 1.60 28.81 -7.17
N GLU A 47 2.86 28.61 -7.55
CA GLU A 47 3.44 27.27 -7.69
C GLU A 47 3.40 26.47 -6.38
N GLU A 48 3.66 27.13 -5.25
CA GLU A 48 3.59 26.54 -3.92
C GLU A 48 2.16 26.08 -3.58
N THR A 49 1.17 26.96 -3.79
CA THR A 49 -0.24 26.62 -3.55
C THR A 49 -0.70 25.51 -4.48
N ARG A 50 -0.32 25.55 -5.76
CA ARG A 50 -0.62 24.51 -6.73
C ARG A 50 -0.06 23.16 -6.29
N ALA A 51 1.21 23.10 -5.87
CA ALA A 51 1.86 21.87 -5.43
C ALA A 51 1.23 21.25 -4.17
N ALA A 52 0.62 22.07 -3.30
CA ALA A 52 -0.07 21.61 -2.11
C ALA A 52 -1.49 21.06 -2.38
N LEU A 53 -2.04 21.29 -3.58
CA LEU A 53 -3.40 20.86 -3.93
C LEU A 53 -3.42 19.45 -4.54
N PRO A 54 -4.45 18.64 -4.23
CA PRO A 54 -4.74 17.42 -4.98
C PRO A 54 -4.90 17.68 -6.49
N SER A 55 -4.57 16.70 -7.33
CA SER A 55 -4.66 16.80 -8.79
C SER A 55 -6.04 17.21 -9.30
N ALA A 56 -7.10 16.62 -8.74
CA ALA A 56 -8.48 16.99 -9.01
C ALA A 56 -8.71 18.50 -8.89
N TYR A 57 -8.17 19.11 -7.84
CA TYR A 57 -8.36 20.55 -7.57
C TYR A 57 -7.48 21.41 -8.48
N ARG A 58 -6.25 20.98 -8.77
CA ARG A 58 -5.40 21.62 -9.79
C ARG A 58 -6.11 21.65 -11.15
N LEU A 59 -6.74 20.54 -11.55
CA LEU A 59 -7.49 20.44 -12.81
C LEU A 59 -8.76 21.30 -12.80
N ARG A 60 -9.51 21.34 -11.70
CA ARG A 60 -10.66 22.26 -11.57
C ARG A 60 -10.23 23.71 -11.72
N ALA A 61 -9.16 24.12 -11.04
CA ALA A 61 -8.60 25.46 -11.16
C ALA A 61 -8.18 25.77 -12.61
N PHE A 62 -7.52 24.83 -13.28
CA PHE A 62 -7.15 24.94 -14.70
C PHE A 62 -8.39 25.16 -15.59
N CYS A 63 -9.44 24.35 -15.44
CA CYS A 63 -10.66 24.48 -16.24
C CYS A 63 -11.35 25.83 -16.01
N ILE A 64 -11.48 26.25 -14.74
CA ILE A 64 -12.12 27.51 -14.37
C ILE A 64 -11.33 28.69 -14.97
N GLN A 65 -10.01 28.71 -14.79
CA GLN A 65 -9.14 29.77 -15.31
C GLN A 65 -9.22 29.89 -16.85
N ARG A 66 -9.37 28.77 -17.56
CA ARG A 66 -9.40 28.73 -19.03
C ARG A 66 -10.79 28.81 -19.65
N GLY A 67 -11.85 28.86 -18.86
CA GLY A 67 -13.22 28.89 -19.40
C GLY A 67 -13.71 27.55 -19.95
N LEU A 68 -13.11 26.45 -19.52
CA LEU A 68 -13.43 25.09 -19.96
C LEU A 68 -14.58 24.51 -19.13
N ARG A 69 -15.78 25.06 -19.29
CA ARG A 69 -16.96 24.67 -18.51
C ARG A 69 -17.36 23.23 -18.76
N ASP A 70 -17.54 22.85 -20.02
CA ASP A 70 -18.08 21.54 -20.37
C ASP A 70 -17.13 20.43 -19.90
N GLU A 71 -15.82 20.68 -19.97
CA GLU A 71 -14.78 19.81 -19.46
C GLU A 71 -14.77 19.77 -17.92
N LEU A 72 -14.99 20.89 -17.24
CA LEU A 72 -15.14 20.93 -15.78
C LEU A 72 -16.36 20.10 -15.34
N GLU A 73 -17.51 20.29 -15.97
CA GLU A 73 -18.72 19.52 -15.66
C GLU A 73 -18.51 18.02 -15.89
N ARG A 74 -17.78 17.67 -16.96
CA ARG A 74 -17.42 16.28 -17.25
C ARG A 74 -16.46 15.72 -16.21
N LEU A 75 -15.43 16.46 -15.83
CA LEU A 75 -14.50 16.10 -14.76
C LEU A 75 -15.24 15.81 -13.45
N ILE A 76 -16.13 16.71 -13.04
CA ILE A 76 -16.92 16.57 -11.81
C ILE A 76 -17.83 15.34 -11.89
N ARG A 77 -18.44 15.07 -13.05
CA ARG A 77 -19.30 13.90 -13.26
C ARG A 77 -18.51 12.59 -13.19
N ASP A 78 -17.34 12.53 -13.82
CA ASP A 78 -16.46 11.36 -13.78
C ASP A 78 -16.00 11.10 -12.33
N GLU A 79 -15.57 12.14 -11.61
CA GLU A 79 -15.17 12.05 -10.20
C GLU A 79 -16.34 11.60 -9.30
N ALA A 80 -17.54 12.16 -9.48
CA ALA A 80 -18.72 11.78 -8.72
C ALA A 80 -19.17 10.33 -8.99
N ALA A 81 -18.85 9.79 -10.17
CA ALA A 81 -19.06 8.40 -10.52
C ALA A 81 -17.91 7.47 -10.07
N GLY A 82 -16.84 8.00 -9.49
CA GLY A 82 -15.64 7.24 -9.13
C GLY A 82 -14.83 6.77 -10.33
N VAL A 83 -15.04 7.37 -11.50
CA VAL A 83 -14.31 7.06 -12.73
C VAL A 83 -12.99 7.80 -12.71
N ALA A 84 -11.93 7.08 -12.36
CA ALA A 84 -10.57 7.56 -12.48
C ALA A 84 -10.10 7.45 -13.94
N GLY A 85 -9.67 8.56 -14.54
CA GLY A 85 -9.02 8.52 -15.86
C GLY A 85 -7.73 7.70 -15.82
N GLY A 86 -7.38 7.02 -16.92
CA GLY A 86 -6.09 6.33 -17.03
C GLY A 86 -4.89 7.26 -16.79
N ALA A 87 -3.71 6.71 -16.58
CA ALA A 87 -2.49 7.46 -16.35
C ALA A 87 -1.34 6.98 -17.23
N VAL A 88 -0.44 7.89 -17.55
CA VAL A 88 0.81 7.62 -18.28
C VAL A 88 2.01 7.86 -17.38
N VAL A 89 3.04 7.04 -17.55
CA VAL A 89 4.30 7.17 -16.83
C VAL A 89 5.36 7.79 -17.73
N VAL A 90 5.94 8.91 -17.31
CA VAL A 90 7.02 9.59 -18.04
C VAL A 90 8.12 9.96 -17.04
N GLY A 91 9.32 9.41 -17.25
CA GLY A 91 10.48 9.71 -16.39
C GLY A 91 10.28 9.36 -14.92
N GLY A 92 9.57 8.27 -14.61
CA GLY A 92 9.28 7.85 -13.23
C GLY A 92 8.17 8.65 -12.53
N ARG A 93 7.49 9.56 -13.25
CA ARG A 93 6.34 10.32 -12.75
C ARG A 93 5.07 9.85 -13.42
N VAL A 94 3.97 9.85 -12.66
CA VAL A 94 2.66 9.39 -13.12
C VAL A 94 1.79 10.60 -13.40
N TYR A 95 1.23 10.67 -14.61
CA TYR A 95 0.38 11.78 -15.06
C TYR A 95 -0.99 11.26 -15.43
N ALA A 96 -2.04 11.85 -14.84
CA ALA A 96 -3.41 11.55 -15.21
C ALA A 96 -3.70 11.99 -16.64
N VAL A 97 -4.42 11.15 -17.37
CA VAL A 97 -4.89 11.45 -18.73
C VAL A 97 -6.39 11.68 -18.68
N TYR A 98 -6.79 12.87 -19.10
CA TYR A 98 -8.17 13.27 -19.28
C TYR A 98 -8.38 13.52 -20.78
N PRO A 99 -8.98 12.57 -21.54
CA PRO A 99 -9.04 12.65 -23.00
C PRO A 99 -9.70 13.93 -23.56
N TYR A 100 -10.55 14.58 -22.78
CA TYR A 100 -11.25 15.82 -23.13
C TYR A 100 -10.51 17.10 -22.70
N LEU A 101 -9.44 17.01 -21.91
CA LEU A 101 -8.64 18.17 -21.50
C LEU A 101 -7.34 18.23 -22.31
N ARG A 102 -7.18 19.30 -23.10
CA ARG A 102 -5.97 19.56 -23.87
C ARG A 102 -5.16 20.69 -23.23
N GLY A 103 -3.83 20.61 -23.36
CA GLY A 103 -2.92 21.67 -22.90
C GLY A 103 -2.79 21.79 -21.38
N VAL A 104 -3.22 20.76 -20.62
CA VAL A 104 -3.02 20.72 -19.17
C VAL A 104 -1.52 20.72 -18.86
N PRO A 105 -1.03 21.66 -18.02
CA PRO A 105 0.35 21.65 -17.56
C PRO A 105 0.71 20.34 -16.87
N ARG A 106 1.94 19.85 -17.07
CA ARG A 106 2.39 18.59 -16.46
C ARG A 106 2.26 18.63 -14.93
N GLN A 107 2.54 19.78 -14.31
CA GLN A 107 2.39 19.93 -12.87
C GLN A 107 0.94 19.89 -12.38
N ASP A 108 -0.06 20.11 -13.23
CA ASP A 108 -1.48 19.97 -12.86
C ASP A 108 -1.98 18.53 -13.05
N ALA A 109 -1.41 17.82 -14.04
CA ALA A 109 -1.73 16.42 -14.31
C ALA A 109 -0.94 15.41 -13.47
N ASP A 110 0.11 15.85 -12.75
CA ASP A 110 0.97 14.96 -11.97
C ASP A 110 0.23 14.36 -10.76
N ILE A 111 0.05 13.05 -10.76
CA ILE A 111 -0.58 12.27 -9.69
C ILE A 111 0.40 11.34 -9.00
N THR A 112 1.71 11.54 -9.16
CA THR A 112 2.75 10.65 -8.66
C THR A 112 2.58 10.38 -7.16
N ALA A 113 2.30 11.40 -6.35
CA ALA A 113 2.09 11.26 -4.92
C ALA A 113 0.71 10.70 -4.53
N GLU A 114 -0.25 10.69 -5.44
CA GLU A 114 -1.64 10.29 -5.20
C GLU A 114 -1.90 8.84 -5.63
N VAL A 115 -1.10 8.30 -6.55
CA VAL A 115 -1.25 6.93 -7.06
C VAL A 115 -0.80 5.90 -6.02
N GLY A 116 -1.71 5.01 -5.67
CA GLY A 116 -1.47 3.88 -4.77
C GLY A 116 -1.24 2.54 -5.48
N VAL A 117 -1.61 1.48 -4.78
CA VAL A 117 -1.64 0.10 -5.31
C VAL A 117 -3.10 -0.35 -5.31
N ASP A 118 -3.63 -0.72 -6.47
CA ASP A 118 -4.86 -1.51 -6.51
C ASP A 118 -4.50 -2.96 -6.20
N HIS A 119 -5.08 -3.52 -5.13
CA HIS A 119 -4.74 -4.85 -4.67
C HIS A 119 -5.93 -5.62 -4.15
N ARG A 120 -5.86 -6.94 -4.24
CA ARG A 120 -6.82 -7.85 -3.62
C ARG A 120 -6.18 -9.15 -3.21
N LEU A 121 -6.44 -9.57 -1.98
CA LEU A 121 -6.03 -10.89 -1.49
C LEU A 121 -7.13 -11.92 -1.80
N ASP A 122 -6.77 -12.96 -2.55
CA ASP A 122 -7.70 -14.02 -2.94
C ASP A 122 -7.55 -15.27 -2.05
N ALA A 123 -6.34 -15.59 -1.57
CA ALA A 123 -6.13 -16.65 -0.61
C ALA A 123 -4.85 -16.45 0.22
N ALA A 124 -4.90 -16.85 1.49
CA ALA A 124 -3.74 -17.00 2.35
C ALA A 124 -3.79 -18.37 3.03
N SER A 125 -2.82 -19.23 2.73
CA SER A 125 -2.83 -20.63 3.15
C SER A 125 -1.43 -21.15 3.44
N TRP A 126 -1.35 -22.25 4.20
CA TRP A 126 -0.09 -22.94 4.44
C TRP A 126 0.13 -24.04 3.39
N LYS A 127 1.33 -24.09 2.80
CA LYS A 127 1.77 -25.19 1.91
C LYS A 127 3.17 -25.62 2.31
N ASN A 128 3.33 -26.89 2.73
CA ASN A 128 4.61 -27.46 3.14
C ASN A 128 5.34 -26.62 4.21
N GLY A 129 4.60 -26.10 5.20
CA GLY A 129 5.14 -25.25 6.27
C GLY A 129 5.43 -23.79 5.86
N ARG A 130 5.22 -23.43 4.59
CA ARG A 130 5.40 -22.07 4.09
C ARG A 130 4.08 -21.35 3.88
N LEU A 131 4.10 -20.03 4.05
CA LEU A 131 2.96 -19.18 3.81
C LEU A 131 2.81 -18.95 2.31
N ARG A 132 1.69 -19.38 1.73
CA ARG A 132 1.32 -19.09 0.34
C ARG A 132 0.25 -18.01 0.29
N LEU A 133 0.54 -16.94 -0.42
CA LEU A 133 -0.40 -15.86 -0.72
C LEU A 133 -0.73 -15.87 -2.20
N VAL A 134 -2.00 -15.67 -2.53
CA VAL A 134 -2.49 -15.53 -3.90
C VAL A 134 -3.36 -14.29 -3.96
N GLY A 135 -3.18 -13.47 -4.99
CA GLY A 135 -3.94 -12.24 -5.13
C GLY A 135 -3.69 -11.51 -6.44
N ARG A 136 -4.12 -10.25 -6.47
CA ARG A 136 -3.82 -9.28 -7.53
C ARG A 136 -3.18 -8.04 -6.92
N ALA A 137 -2.23 -7.44 -7.63
CA ALA A 137 -1.69 -6.12 -7.32
C ALA A 137 -1.20 -5.40 -8.59
N ALA A 138 -1.52 -4.12 -8.71
CA ALA A 138 -1.09 -3.25 -9.79
C ALA A 138 -0.90 -1.81 -9.28
N VAL A 139 -0.08 -1.02 -9.98
CA VAL A 139 -0.01 0.42 -9.72
C VAL A 139 -1.31 1.05 -10.20
N GLU A 140 -1.98 1.81 -9.34
CA GLU A 140 -3.30 2.37 -9.64
C GLU A 140 -3.27 3.24 -10.91
N ARG A 141 -4.30 3.12 -11.75
CA ARG A 141 -4.49 3.91 -12.99
C ARG A 141 -3.42 3.71 -14.08
N VAL A 142 -2.39 2.88 -13.86
CA VAL A 142 -1.33 2.62 -14.85
C VAL A 142 -1.64 1.31 -15.60
N GLU A 143 -2.07 1.43 -16.85
CA GLU A 143 -2.35 0.27 -17.71
C GLU A 143 -1.04 -0.26 -18.33
N THR A 144 -0.64 -1.48 -17.96
CA THR A 144 0.54 -2.15 -18.53
C THR A 144 0.45 -3.66 -18.38
N ARG A 145 1.18 -4.40 -19.23
CA ARG A 145 1.36 -5.86 -19.10
C ARG A 145 2.65 -6.24 -18.35
N ARG A 146 3.41 -5.25 -17.91
CA ARG A 146 4.72 -5.42 -17.26
C ARG A 146 4.65 -4.92 -15.83
N THR A 147 3.92 -5.67 -15.00
CA THR A 147 3.83 -5.44 -13.56
C THR A 147 4.65 -6.49 -12.84
N THR A 148 5.48 -6.06 -11.89
CA THR A 148 6.16 -6.95 -10.94
C THR A 148 5.57 -6.74 -9.56
N VAL A 149 5.34 -7.84 -8.84
CA VAL A 149 4.74 -7.80 -7.50
C VAL A 149 5.72 -8.40 -6.48
N GLU A 150 5.82 -7.74 -5.34
CA GLU A 150 6.54 -8.24 -4.17
C GLU A 150 5.61 -8.25 -2.96
N VAL A 151 5.78 -9.26 -2.11
CA VAL A 151 5.17 -9.28 -0.77
C VAL A 151 6.24 -8.88 0.23
N LEU A 152 5.89 -7.97 1.14
CA LEU A 152 6.78 -7.52 2.19
C LEU A 152 6.20 -7.94 3.54
N LEU A 153 7.04 -8.53 4.37
CA LEU A 153 6.73 -8.81 5.77
C LEU A 153 7.52 -7.81 6.60
N ARG A 154 6.82 -6.90 7.28
CA ARG A 154 7.45 -5.85 8.09
C ARG A 154 7.17 -6.10 9.57
N ASP A 155 8.22 -6.23 10.37
CA ASP A 155 8.13 -6.31 11.82
C ASP A 155 7.54 -5.01 12.36
N ARG A 156 6.47 -5.14 13.15
CA ARG A 156 5.72 -3.99 13.68
C ARG A 156 6.52 -3.20 14.72
N ASP A 157 7.38 -3.87 15.47
CA ASP A 157 8.06 -3.29 16.62
C ASP A 157 9.54 -3.00 16.30
N ALA A 158 10.22 -3.91 15.61
CA ALA A 158 11.64 -3.79 15.28
C ALA A 158 11.89 -3.12 13.91
N GLY A 159 10.88 -3.01 13.05
CA GLY A 159 11.01 -2.42 11.72
C GLY A 159 11.80 -3.26 10.71
N ALA A 160 12.20 -4.49 11.07
CA ALA A 160 12.84 -5.43 10.14
C ALA A 160 11.90 -5.75 8.97
N GLU A 161 12.47 -5.99 7.79
CA GLU A 161 11.68 -6.19 6.58
C GLU A 161 12.22 -7.34 5.73
N HIS A 162 11.32 -8.22 5.30
CA HIS A 162 11.63 -9.29 4.36
C HIS A 162 10.79 -9.13 3.09
N ARG A 163 11.47 -9.01 1.95
CA ARG A 163 10.87 -8.94 0.61
C ARG A 163 10.85 -10.32 -0.03
N ILE A 164 9.69 -10.70 -0.57
CA ILE A 164 9.48 -11.94 -1.30
C ILE A 164 8.98 -11.58 -2.70
N ALA A 165 9.76 -11.92 -3.72
CA ALA A 165 9.32 -11.79 -5.11
C ALA A 165 8.11 -12.72 -5.36
N ALA A 166 7.06 -12.18 -5.96
CA ALA A 166 5.90 -12.98 -6.33
C ALA A 166 6.03 -13.52 -7.75
N GLU A 167 5.52 -14.74 -7.97
CA GLU A 167 5.43 -15.33 -9.29
C GLU A 167 4.11 -14.88 -9.95
N PRO A 168 4.14 -14.34 -11.17
CA PRO A 168 2.92 -14.00 -11.88
C PRO A 168 2.11 -15.27 -12.19
N THR A 169 0.79 -15.20 -12.00
CA THR A 169 -0.13 -16.32 -12.24
C THR A 169 -1.12 -15.97 -13.35
N GLY A 170 -1.11 -16.76 -14.43
CA GLY A 170 -1.99 -16.57 -15.59
C GLY A 170 -1.44 -15.58 -16.63
N ASP A 171 -2.15 -15.48 -17.75
CA ASP A 171 -1.67 -14.74 -18.94
C ASP A 171 -2.02 -13.24 -18.92
N GLY A 172 -2.74 -12.79 -17.89
CA GLY A 172 -3.37 -11.47 -17.78
C GLY A 172 -2.46 -10.34 -17.31
N GLY A 173 -1.26 -10.20 -17.87
CA GLY A 173 -0.44 -8.98 -17.70
C GLY A 173 0.33 -8.83 -16.38
N GLY A 174 0.48 -9.91 -15.59
CA GLY A 174 1.35 -9.94 -14.41
C GLY A 174 0.76 -9.36 -13.12
N GLU A 175 -0.49 -8.91 -13.13
CA GLU A 175 -1.16 -8.36 -11.94
C GLU A 175 -1.55 -9.46 -10.94
N ALA A 176 -2.00 -10.61 -11.45
CA ALA A 176 -2.29 -11.77 -10.62
C ALA A 176 -0.99 -12.47 -10.25
N PHE A 177 -0.86 -12.86 -8.98
CA PHE A 177 0.37 -13.41 -8.45
C PHE A 177 0.16 -14.52 -7.41
N SER A 178 1.22 -15.31 -7.20
CA SER A 178 1.40 -16.22 -6.08
C SER A 178 2.76 -15.95 -5.43
N ALA A 179 2.78 -15.72 -4.12
CA ALA A 179 4.01 -15.56 -3.35
C ALA A 179 4.10 -16.64 -2.27
N VAL A 180 5.33 -17.11 -2.01
CA VAL A 180 5.60 -18.10 -0.97
C VAL A 180 6.64 -17.54 -0.01
N ALA A 181 6.24 -17.29 1.23
CA ALA A 181 7.11 -16.82 2.29
C ALA A 181 7.49 -17.97 3.24
N ASP A 182 8.78 -18.05 3.59
CA ASP A 182 9.27 -18.98 4.59
C ASP A 182 9.25 -18.29 5.97
N PRO A 183 8.38 -18.68 6.91
CA PRO A 183 8.36 -18.05 8.23
C PRO A 183 9.65 -18.32 9.03
N ALA A 184 10.48 -19.29 8.64
CA ALA A 184 11.72 -19.61 9.36
C ALA A 184 12.80 -18.52 9.26
N VAL A 185 12.71 -17.64 8.25
CA VAL A 185 13.63 -16.50 8.13
C VAL A 185 13.23 -15.31 9.02
N LEU A 186 12.06 -15.38 9.64
CA LEU A 186 11.50 -14.32 10.46
C LEU A 186 11.86 -14.51 11.93
N GLY A 187 12.23 -13.41 12.59
CA GLY A 187 12.33 -13.37 14.04
C GLY A 187 10.96 -13.52 14.73
N PRO A 188 10.93 -13.90 16.02
CA PRO A 188 9.71 -13.85 16.81
C PRO A 188 9.19 -12.41 16.87
N GLY A 189 7.88 -12.24 16.67
CA GLY A 189 7.26 -10.93 16.59
C GLY A 189 5.95 -10.91 15.81
N ARG A 190 5.41 -9.71 15.64
CA ARG A 190 4.23 -9.46 14.80
C ARG A 190 4.68 -8.82 13.49
N TRP A 191 4.35 -9.50 12.39
CA TRP A 191 4.76 -9.11 11.05
C TRP A 191 3.54 -8.67 10.23
N ASP A 192 3.47 -7.39 9.86
CA ASP A 192 2.42 -6.85 9.01
C ASP A 192 2.73 -7.12 7.53
N VAL A 193 1.76 -7.66 6.80
CA VAL A 193 1.92 -8.01 5.38
C VAL A 193 1.59 -6.80 4.51
N HIS A 194 2.53 -6.42 3.67
CA HIS A 194 2.38 -5.39 2.64
C HIS A 194 2.56 -6.02 1.25
N VAL A 195 2.06 -5.34 0.24
CA VAL A 195 2.27 -5.67 -1.16
C VAL A 195 2.86 -4.45 -1.86
N ALA A 196 3.90 -4.66 -2.65
CA ALA A 196 4.43 -3.66 -3.56
C ALA A 196 4.16 -4.07 -5.00
N ALA A 197 3.66 -3.13 -5.79
CA ALA A 197 3.53 -3.27 -7.23
C ALA A 197 4.46 -2.28 -7.92
N SER A 198 5.17 -2.76 -8.94
CA SER A 198 6.02 -1.92 -9.77
C SER A 198 5.60 -1.99 -11.23
N ALA A 199 5.44 -0.82 -11.85
CA ALA A 199 5.06 -0.68 -13.25
C ALA A 199 5.82 0.50 -13.86
N LEU A 200 6.47 0.28 -15.01
CA LEU A 200 7.15 1.33 -15.79
C LEU A 200 8.15 2.18 -14.97
N GLY A 201 8.83 1.57 -13.99
CA GLY A 201 9.81 2.24 -13.11
C GLY A 201 9.20 2.97 -11.90
N VAL A 202 7.89 2.86 -11.68
CA VAL A 202 7.20 3.39 -10.50
C VAL A 202 6.83 2.22 -9.59
N THR A 203 7.22 2.31 -8.31
CA THR A 203 6.89 1.33 -7.28
C THR A 203 5.98 1.97 -6.23
N ARG A 204 4.89 1.28 -5.88
CA ARG A 204 3.99 1.68 -4.79
C ARG A 204 3.78 0.52 -3.85
N GLU A 205 3.56 0.82 -2.59
CA GLU A 205 3.36 -0.14 -1.51
C GLU A 205 2.03 0.14 -0.80
N ALA A 206 1.33 -0.91 -0.38
CA ALA A 206 0.15 -0.83 0.46
C ALA A 206 0.08 -1.99 1.46
N ARG A 207 -0.61 -1.79 2.59
CA ARG A 207 -0.92 -2.85 3.54
C ARG A 207 -1.89 -3.85 2.92
N PHE A 208 -1.54 -5.13 2.94
CA PHE A 208 -2.26 -6.15 2.20
C PHE A 208 -3.33 -6.86 3.04
N GLY A 209 -4.36 -7.37 2.38
CA GLY A 209 -5.42 -8.16 3.02
C GLY A 209 -6.66 -7.38 3.48
N GLY A 210 -6.66 -6.04 3.44
CA GLY A 210 -7.86 -5.24 3.72
C GLY A 210 -8.94 -5.36 2.63
N VAL A 211 -8.52 -5.53 1.38
CA VAL A 211 -9.39 -5.81 0.22
C VAL A 211 -9.26 -7.29 -0.16
N ARG A 212 -10.38 -8.01 -0.20
CA ARG A 212 -10.41 -9.47 -0.32
C ARG A 212 -11.34 -9.93 -1.44
N GLY A 213 -11.00 -11.05 -2.08
CA GLY A 213 -11.86 -11.70 -3.07
C GLY A 213 -13.15 -12.26 -2.45
N PRO A 214 -14.23 -12.42 -3.23
CA PRO A 214 -15.50 -12.94 -2.72
C PRO A 214 -15.40 -14.39 -2.22
N ALA A 215 -14.44 -15.16 -2.73
CA ALA A 215 -14.14 -16.53 -2.31
C ALA A 215 -12.91 -16.63 -1.41
N PHE A 216 -12.55 -15.56 -0.69
CA PHE A 216 -11.35 -15.50 0.13
C PHE A 216 -11.31 -16.62 1.17
N LYS A 217 -10.14 -17.25 1.29
CA LYS A 217 -9.86 -18.29 2.28
C LYS A 217 -8.62 -17.93 3.09
N LEU A 218 -8.77 -18.03 4.41
CA LEU A 218 -7.68 -17.88 5.37
C LEU A 218 -7.49 -19.21 6.11
N ASP A 219 -6.28 -19.77 6.03
CA ASP A 219 -5.87 -20.87 6.90
C ASP A 219 -5.21 -20.30 8.17
N GLU A 220 -6.01 -20.08 9.21
CA GLU A 220 -5.52 -19.63 10.53
C GLU A 220 -4.84 -20.75 11.33
N THR A 221 -4.75 -21.97 10.77
CA THR A 221 -4.13 -23.11 11.45
C THR A 221 -2.68 -22.78 11.76
N PRO A 222 -2.27 -22.86 13.03
CA PRO A 222 -0.89 -22.61 13.36
C PRO A 222 0.07 -23.63 12.76
N ARG A 223 1.27 -23.19 12.37
CA ARG A 223 2.31 -24.06 11.83
C ARG A 223 3.58 -23.97 12.66
N ALA A 224 4.10 -25.14 13.04
CA ALA A 224 5.42 -25.22 13.64
C ALA A 224 6.48 -24.81 12.61
N ILE A 225 7.45 -24.04 13.06
CA ILE A 225 8.62 -23.60 12.29
C ILE A 225 9.80 -24.48 12.75
N PRO A 226 10.31 -25.38 11.89
CA PRO A 226 11.46 -26.20 12.24
C PRO A 226 12.69 -25.31 12.51
N LEU A 227 13.22 -25.40 13.73
CA LEU A 227 14.33 -24.59 14.24
C LEU A 227 15.68 -24.78 13.53
N GLU A 228 15.84 -25.85 12.73
CA GLU A 228 17.08 -26.13 12.00
C GLU A 228 17.43 -25.03 10.96
N LEU A 229 16.45 -24.25 10.50
CA LEU A 229 16.63 -23.19 9.49
C LEU A 229 16.67 -21.76 10.05
N ALA A 230 16.18 -21.52 11.28
CA ALA A 230 16.17 -20.19 11.90
C ALA A 230 17.56 -19.69 12.32
N ARG A 231 18.58 -20.57 12.31
CA ARG A 231 19.97 -20.25 12.70
C ARG A 231 20.85 -19.79 11.54
N ALA A 232 20.35 -19.78 10.30
CA ALA A 232 21.14 -19.47 9.11
C ALA A 232 20.67 -18.18 8.43
N VAL A 233 20.77 -17.04 9.12
CA VAL A 233 20.84 -15.73 8.47
C VAL A 233 22.27 -15.24 8.60
N PRO A 234 23.09 -15.22 7.53
CA PRO A 234 24.38 -14.58 7.62
C PRO A 234 24.17 -13.06 7.70
N ALA A 235 24.70 -12.46 8.76
CA ALA A 235 25.02 -11.05 8.78
C ALA A 235 26.08 -10.79 7.70
N GLN A 236 25.66 -10.38 6.51
CA GLN A 236 26.55 -9.81 5.49
C GLN A 236 26.07 -8.40 5.19
N GLU A 237 26.65 -7.44 5.93
CA GLU A 237 27.22 -6.19 5.43
C GLU A 237 27.62 -5.31 6.62
N ALA A 238 28.86 -5.46 7.08
CA ALA A 238 29.73 -4.38 7.56
C ALA A 238 30.94 -5.02 8.28
N GLN A 239 32.09 -5.06 7.63
CA GLN A 239 33.37 -4.57 8.18
C GLN A 239 34.54 -5.01 7.31
N THR A 240 35.04 -4.05 6.52
CA THR A 240 36.44 -4.00 6.13
C THR A 240 37.23 -3.46 7.32
N ALA A 241 38.21 -4.24 7.77
CA ALA A 241 39.45 -3.87 8.46
C ALA A 241 39.37 -2.96 9.72
N THR A 242 39.83 -3.47 10.88
CA THR A 242 41.24 -3.40 11.32
C THR A 242 41.42 -4.20 12.62
N ALA A 243 42.66 -4.63 12.84
CA ALA A 243 43.12 -5.77 13.62
C ALA A 243 43.25 -5.61 15.15
N GLN A 244 43.50 -6.78 15.76
CA GLN A 244 44.29 -7.05 16.98
C GLN A 244 43.65 -6.86 18.37
N ALA A 245 43.25 -7.98 18.99
CA ALA A 245 43.54 -8.31 20.40
C ALA A 245 43.30 -9.82 20.70
N ALA A 246 44.04 -10.32 21.69
CA ALA A 246 44.32 -11.70 22.08
C ALA A 246 43.11 -12.59 22.54
N PRO A 247 43.27 -13.93 22.63
CA PRO A 247 42.17 -14.83 22.95
C PRO A 247 41.92 -14.92 24.47
N SER A 248 40.76 -14.44 24.91
CA SER A 248 40.24 -14.71 26.26
C SER A 248 39.25 -15.88 26.17
N GLN A 249 39.56 -16.97 26.88
CA GLN A 249 38.73 -18.17 26.96
C GLN A 249 37.38 -17.83 27.61
N ALA A 250 36.33 -17.71 26.80
CA ALA A 250 34.96 -17.60 27.26
C ALA A 250 34.34 -18.99 27.42
N VAL A 251 33.91 -19.27 28.64
CA VAL A 251 33.06 -20.38 29.06
C VAL A 251 31.90 -20.60 28.07
N PRO A 252 31.59 -21.84 27.66
CA PRO A 252 30.42 -22.08 26.81
C PRO A 252 29.15 -21.74 27.60
N SER A 253 28.59 -20.57 27.29
CA SER A 253 27.25 -20.16 27.70
C SER A 253 26.28 -21.23 27.19
N GLN A 254 25.59 -21.89 28.13
CA GLN A 254 24.57 -22.88 27.84
C GLN A 254 23.57 -22.29 26.85
N ALA A 255 23.58 -22.81 25.62
CA ALA A 255 22.60 -22.46 24.61
C ALA A 255 21.20 -22.70 25.19
N ALA A 256 20.42 -21.63 25.31
CA ALA A 256 19.01 -21.73 25.67
C ALA A 256 18.35 -22.80 24.78
N PRO A 257 17.48 -23.67 25.33
CA PRO A 257 16.84 -24.72 24.55
C PRO A 257 16.15 -24.06 23.35
N ALA A 258 16.44 -24.58 22.16
CA ALA A 258 15.82 -24.13 20.92
C ALA A 258 14.29 -24.23 21.11
N GLN A 259 13.64 -23.09 21.27
CA GLN A 259 12.21 -23.03 21.54
C GLN A 259 11.49 -23.26 20.22
N ASP A 260 10.69 -24.33 20.11
CA ASP A 260 9.88 -24.56 18.91
C ASP A 260 9.09 -23.28 18.61
N LEU A 261 9.31 -22.69 17.44
CA LEU A 261 8.58 -21.51 17.02
C LEU A 261 7.31 -21.95 16.28
N GLU A 262 6.28 -21.13 16.37
CA GLU A 262 4.98 -21.34 15.76
C GLU A 262 4.56 -20.05 15.05
N ALA A 263 4.11 -20.21 13.80
CA ALA A 263 3.59 -19.14 12.97
C ALA A 263 2.06 -19.23 12.85
N ARG A 264 1.38 -18.09 12.96
CA ARG A 264 -0.09 -17.97 12.85
C ARG A 264 -0.49 -16.78 12.01
N LEU A 265 -1.38 -17.01 11.05
CA LEU A 265 -2.01 -15.94 10.30
C LEU A 265 -3.23 -15.42 11.05
N HIS A 266 -3.45 -14.12 10.99
CA HIS A 266 -4.68 -13.49 11.45
C HIS A 266 -4.98 -12.22 10.64
N LEU A 267 -6.24 -11.82 10.65
CA LEU A 267 -6.66 -10.50 10.17
C LEU A 267 -6.83 -9.56 11.38
N THR A 268 -6.43 -8.31 11.20
CA THR A 268 -6.58 -7.29 12.24
C THR A 268 -8.02 -6.77 12.30
N GLY A 269 -8.81 -7.15 13.31
CA GLY A 269 -10.15 -6.57 13.53
C GLY A 269 -11.14 -6.63 12.34
N SER A 270 -12.22 -5.85 12.40
CA SER A 270 -13.22 -5.76 11.33
C SER A 270 -12.66 -4.98 10.13
N GLY A 271 -12.29 -5.69 9.07
CA GLY A 271 -11.81 -5.07 7.82
C GLY A 271 -10.29 -4.96 7.71
N GLY A 272 -9.52 -5.36 8.72
CA GLY A 272 -8.09 -5.08 8.67
C GLY A 272 -7.26 -6.05 7.86
N HIS A 273 -5.97 -5.77 7.94
CA HIS A 273 -4.90 -6.29 7.12
C HIS A 273 -4.42 -7.65 7.62
N LEU A 274 -3.75 -8.37 6.74
CA LEU A 274 -3.13 -9.65 7.05
C LEU A 274 -1.87 -9.43 7.90
N THR A 275 -1.77 -10.18 8.98
CA THR A 275 -0.62 -10.16 9.89
C THR A 275 -0.20 -11.60 10.19
N LEU A 276 1.10 -11.81 10.28
CA LEU A 276 1.73 -13.07 10.68
C LEU A 276 2.32 -12.91 12.08
N LEU A 277 1.87 -13.74 13.02
CA LEU A 277 2.45 -13.82 14.35
C LEU A 277 3.44 -14.97 14.39
N VAL A 278 4.69 -14.69 14.75
CA VAL A 278 5.73 -15.70 15.00
C VAL A 278 6.07 -15.66 16.48
N GLY A 279 5.92 -16.78 17.18
CA GLY A 279 6.16 -16.84 18.62
C GLY A 279 6.48 -18.23 19.10
N ALA A 280 6.77 -18.37 20.40
CA ALA A 280 7.00 -19.68 20.99
C ALA A 280 5.75 -20.57 20.84
N ALA A 281 5.94 -21.81 20.42
CA ALA A 281 4.87 -22.76 20.26
C ALA A 281 4.15 -22.94 21.60
N THR A 282 2.84 -22.71 21.61
CA THR A 282 2.04 -23.04 22.80
C THR A 282 1.99 -24.54 22.90
N ARG A 283 2.86 -25.13 23.73
CA ARG A 283 2.83 -26.57 24.02
C ARG A 283 1.41 -26.94 24.46
N PRO A 284 0.73 -27.87 23.78
CA PRO A 284 -0.56 -28.35 24.26
C PRO A 284 -0.35 -28.88 25.67
N MET A 285 -1.16 -28.42 26.63
CA MET A 285 -1.07 -28.90 28.00
C MET A 285 -1.03 -30.43 28.00
N PRO A 286 -0.06 -31.05 28.69
CA PRO A 286 0.06 -32.50 28.67
C PRO A 286 -1.27 -33.11 29.12
N LEU A 287 -1.69 -34.20 28.44
CA LEU A 287 -2.97 -34.89 28.67
C LEU A 287 -3.24 -35.16 30.16
N ARG A 288 -2.20 -35.44 30.95
CA ARG A 288 -2.27 -35.60 32.41
C ARG A 288 -2.84 -34.38 33.13
N THR A 289 -2.48 -33.17 32.70
CA THR A 289 -2.98 -31.91 33.27
C THR A 289 -4.45 -31.67 32.88
N ARG A 290 -4.85 -32.03 31.64
CA ARG A 290 -6.26 -31.98 31.22
C ARG A 290 -7.13 -32.96 31.99
N ILE A 291 -6.65 -34.18 32.21
CA ILE A 291 -7.38 -35.22 32.98
C ILE A 291 -7.51 -34.80 34.44
N ARG A 292 -6.43 -34.32 35.09
CA ARG A 292 -6.49 -33.83 36.48
C ARG A 292 -7.46 -32.66 36.66
N ARG A 293 -7.53 -31.72 35.72
CA ARG A 293 -8.47 -30.59 35.79
C ARG A 293 -9.93 -31.00 35.58
N ARG A 294 -10.17 -32.12 34.87
CA ARG A 294 -11.51 -32.64 34.60
C ARG A 294 -12.04 -33.53 35.73
N LEU A 295 -11.15 -34.10 36.54
CA LEU A 295 -11.47 -34.88 37.75
C LEU A 295 -11.57 -34.01 39.01
N ALA A 296 -11.17 -32.74 38.94
CA ALA A 296 -11.27 -31.77 40.04
C ALA A 296 -12.48 -30.81 39.91
N ARG A 297 -13.40 -31.10 38.98
CA ARG A 297 -14.73 -30.48 38.84
C ARG A 297 -15.77 -31.56 39.01
#